data_AF-A0A0N4TYU3-F1
#
_entry.id   AF-A0A0N4TYU3-F1
#
_cell.length_a   1.000
_cell.length_b   1.000
_cell.length_c   1.000
_cell.angle_alpha   90.00
_cell.angle_beta   90.00
_cell.angle_gamma   90.00
#
_symmetry.space_group_name_H-M   'P 1'
#
loop_
_entity.id
_entity.type
_entity.pdbx_description
1 polymer ?
#
loop_
_entity_poly.entity_id
_entity_poly.type
_entity_poly.pdbx_seq_one_letter_code
_entity_poly.pdbx_strand_id
1 'polypeptide(L)'
;MLAKFRQYFIQTYTQLSSMLALRENIPSFSLRFCNTKSDFRINEFTDKYLSHRKAEFTEKLEIISSTYQPTIPIYRVTNSEGQFIDPNYDLDLTKEIAIKMYQNMITLHQMDKILYDSQRQGRISFYLTNTGEEAAQIGSTAALEDTDLIYGQYRETGSLLYRGFPLENFMHQCYGNAKDIGGGKQMPIHYGSSEHHFVTISSTLATQLPQAVGSAYAFKREKNGRIVLAYFGEGAASEGDAHGAMNMASTLKCPVIFFCRNNGYAISTPTTEQYGGDGIAGKAIGYGIHVIRVDGNDLIAVYNATKAARQMAMENEPILIEAMTYRLGHHSTSDDSTAYRSNEEVNIWQQNDNPIIRFRTVLQNMEWWNDEEEMVYRQKAQKEIMKAFLYAEKIPKPNILSMFDDVYKEMPKNLQEQRDELAEHLNNYGRYYPMKNFEGT
;
A
#
# COMPACT_ATOMS: atom_id res chain seq x y z
N MET A 1 -0.71 72.40 -41.91
CA MET A 1 -0.11 71.11 -41.55
C MET A 1 0.91 71.24 -40.40
N LEU A 2 0.64 72.08 -39.39
CA LEU A 2 1.42 72.23 -38.15
C LEU A 2 0.52 72.52 -36.93
N ALA A 3 -0.80 72.33 -37.07
CA ALA A 3 -1.80 72.56 -36.03
C ALA A 3 -2.60 71.29 -35.64
N LYS A 4 -2.34 70.14 -36.29
CA LYS A 4 -2.91 68.82 -35.91
C LYS A 4 -1.95 67.93 -35.11
N PHE A 5 -0.74 68.41 -34.78
CA PHE A 5 0.25 67.68 -33.98
C PHE A 5 0.22 68.03 -32.48
N ARG A 6 -0.50 69.09 -32.06
CA ARG A 6 -0.59 69.53 -30.66
C ARG A 6 -1.78 69.00 -29.88
N GLN A 7 -2.72 68.31 -30.53
CA GLN A 7 -3.92 67.76 -29.87
C GLN A 7 -3.81 66.26 -29.52
N TYR A 8 -2.73 65.59 -29.92
CA TYR A 8 -2.42 64.20 -29.54
C TYR A 8 -1.51 64.07 -28.31
N PHE A 9 -1.02 65.19 -27.74
CA PHE A 9 -0.10 65.18 -26.61
C PHE A 9 -0.74 65.58 -25.26
N ILE A 10 -2.05 65.88 -25.22
CA ILE A 10 -2.77 66.29 -24.00
C ILE A 10 -3.92 65.31 -23.67
N GLN A 11 -3.97 64.15 -24.32
CA GLN A 11 -4.94 63.08 -24.01
C GLN A 11 -4.30 61.71 -23.74
N THR A 12 -3.01 61.70 -23.38
CA THR A 12 -2.26 60.50 -22.99
C THR A 12 -1.55 60.64 -21.64
N TYR A 13 -1.96 61.60 -20.81
CA TYR A 13 -1.39 61.83 -19.47
C TYR A 13 -2.39 61.68 -18.30
N THR A 14 -3.57 61.10 -18.53
CA THR A 14 -4.58 60.91 -17.47
C THR A 14 -5.31 59.57 -17.47
N GLN A 15 -4.78 58.54 -18.14
CA GLN A 15 -5.26 57.15 -17.98
C GLN A 15 -4.13 56.11 -18.06
N LEU A 16 -3.05 56.33 -17.31
CA LEU A 16 -2.10 55.26 -16.93
C LEU A 16 -1.98 55.21 -15.41
N SER A 17 -3.13 55.13 -14.75
CA SER A 17 -3.24 54.65 -13.37
C SER A 17 -3.41 53.13 -13.44
N SER A 18 -2.31 52.39 -13.21
CA SER A 18 -2.25 50.99 -12.72
C SER A 18 -1.14 50.11 -13.35
N MET A 19 -0.09 50.67 -13.96
CA MET A 19 1.19 49.94 -14.07
C MET A 19 1.98 50.05 -12.75
N LEU A 20 1.41 49.45 -11.70
CA LEU A 20 2.05 49.10 -10.45
C LEU A 20 2.37 47.60 -10.50
N ALA A 21 3.36 47.20 -11.30
CA ALA A 21 3.98 45.88 -11.23
C ALA A 21 5.04 45.82 -12.32
N LEU A 22 6.27 46.24 -12.01
CA LEU A 22 7.55 45.83 -12.63
C LEU A 22 8.64 46.81 -12.20
N ARG A 23 8.81 46.93 -10.89
CA ARG A 23 10.09 47.30 -10.27
C ARG A 23 10.09 46.74 -8.85
N GLU A 24 11.19 46.07 -8.55
CA GLU A 24 11.57 45.54 -7.24
C GLU A 24 10.94 44.21 -6.82
N ASN A 25 11.55 43.12 -7.30
CA ASN A 25 12.01 42.05 -6.41
C ASN A 25 13.30 41.45 -6.99
N ILE A 26 14.31 42.31 -7.11
CA ILE A 26 15.68 41.83 -6.97
C ILE A 26 15.80 41.51 -5.48
N PRO A 27 16.16 40.29 -5.05
CA PRO A 27 16.47 40.08 -3.65
C PRO A 27 17.64 41.00 -3.33
N SER A 28 17.35 42.10 -2.63
CA SER A 28 18.40 42.85 -1.97
C SER A 28 19.04 41.85 -1.00
N PHE A 29 20.21 41.36 -1.35
CA PHE A 29 21.12 40.81 -0.37
C PHE A 29 21.47 41.99 0.52
N SER A 30 20.66 42.21 1.57
CA SER A 30 21.17 42.98 2.69
C SER A 30 22.35 42.18 3.21
N LEU A 31 23.53 42.75 3.07
CA LEU A 31 24.73 42.31 3.78
C LEU A 31 24.40 42.34 5.27
N ARG A 32 23.87 41.23 5.79
CA ARG A 32 23.65 41.05 7.22
C ARG A 32 24.99 40.66 7.82
N PHE A 33 25.33 41.33 8.90
CA PHE A 33 26.53 41.13 9.71
C PHE A 33 26.61 39.69 10.25
N CYS A 34 27.03 38.71 9.44
CA CYS A 34 27.57 37.47 9.96
C CYS A 34 28.95 37.79 10.50
N ASN A 35 29.05 37.95 11.82
CA ASN A 35 30.35 37.87 12.45
C ASN A 35 30.73 36.39 12.60
N THR A 36 32.03 36.13 12.71
CA THR A 36 32.60 34.77 12.80
C THR A 36 32.01 33.93 13.92
N LYS A 37 31.45 34.56 14.98
CA LYS A 37 30.79 33.84 16.08
C LYS A 37 29.41 33.33 15.68
N SER A 38 28.64 34.10 14.89
CA SER A 38 27.34 33.66 14.37
C SER A 38 27.52 32.50 13.39
N ASP A 39 28.49 32.58 12.49
CA ASP A 39 28.83 31.49 11.56
C ASP A 39 29.27 30.23 12.31
N PHE A 40 30.13 30.38 13.32
CA PHE A 40 30.49 29.27 14.20
C PHE A 40 29.27 28.62 14.83
N ARG A 41 28.34 29.42 15.38
CA ARG A 41 27.11 28.88 15.99
C ARG A 41 26.20 28.18 14.99
N ILE A 42 26.05 28.71 13.77
CA ILE A 42 25.25 28.06 12.71
C ILE A 42 25.86 26.71 12.36
N ASN A 43 27.18 26.66 12.19
CA ASN A 43 27.89 25.42 11.89
C ASN A 43 27.74 24.40 13.02
N GLU A 44 27.99 24.82 14.26
CA GLU A 44 27.79 23.95 15.44
C GLU A 44 26.34 23.45 15.54
N PHE A 45 25.34 24.29 15.27
CA PHE A 45 23.95 23.87 15.34
C PHE A 45 23.58 22.89 14.21
N THR A 46 24.06 23.16 13.01
CA THR A 46 23.89 22.31 11.83
C THR A 46 24.51 20.93 12.06
N ASP A 47 25.77 20.90 12.51
CA ASP A 47 26.51 19.65 12.69
C ASP A 47 26.06 18.87 13.93
N LYS A 48 25.81 19.57 15.06
CA LYS A 48 25.47 18.91 16.32
C LYS A 48 24.01 18.50 16.43
N TYR A 49 23.07 19.31 15.92
CA TYR A 49 21.64 19.10 16.19
C TYR A 49 20.83 18.72 14.95
N LEU A 50 21.30 19.06 13.74
CA LEU A 50 20.50 18.93 12.52
C LEU A 50 21.09 17.95 11.51
N SER A 51 22.04 17.10 11.93
CA SER A 51 22.63 16.05 11.09
C SER A 51 23.10 16.58 9.73
N HIS A 52 23.81 17.72 9.74
CA HIS A 52 24.34 18.42 8.56
C HIS A 52 23.30 19.10 7.65
N ARG A 53 22.02 19.23 8.08
CA ARG A 53 21.05 20.09 7.41
C ARG A 53 21.36 21.55 7.72
N LYS A 54 21.67 22.34 6.70
CA LYS A 54 21.96 23.78 6.84
C LYS A 54 20.77 24.51 7.46
N ALA A 55 21.00 25.14 8.60
CA ALA A 55 20.06 26.09 9.20
C ALA A 55 20.56 27.52 9.06
N GLU A 56 19.63 28.47 9.08
CA GLU A 56 19.92 29.90 9.12
C GLU A 56 19.26 30.52 10.35
N PHE A 57 19.91 31.51 10.97
CA PHE A 57 19.26 32.32 11.98
C PHE A 57 18.28 33.30 11.33
N THR A 58 17.10 33.45 11.91
CA THR A 58 16.15 34.51 11.58
C THR A 58 15.91 35.38 12.80
N GLU A 59 15.75 36.69 12.57
CA GLU A 59 15.36 37.68 13.58
C GLU A 59 13.85 37.86 13.66
N LYS A 60 13.10 37.26 12.72
CA LYS A 60 11.65 37.31 12.70
C LYS A 60 11.08 36.17 13.52
N LEU A 61 10.21 36.50 14.47
CA LEU A 61 9.39 35.51 15.17
C LEU A 61 8.28 35.06 14.22
N GLU A 62 8.54 33.96 13.51
CA GLU A 62 7.59 33.33 12.60
C GLU A 62 7.37 31.87 13.04
N ILE A 63 6.13 31.54 13.38
CA ILE A 63 5.73 30.15 13.61
C ILE A 63 5.33 29.57 12.25
N ILE A 64 5.96 28.46 11.86
CA ILE A 64 5.62 27.75 10.63
C ILE A 64 4.22 27.16 10.79
N SER A 65 3.25 27.75 10.10
CA SER A 65 1.87 27.28 10.10
C SER A 65 1.74 26.04 9.22
N SER A 66 1.15 24.97 9.77
CA SER A 66 0.79 23.77 9.02
C SER A 66 -0.30 24.01 7.97
N THR A 67 -1.17 25.01 8.18
CA THR A 67 -2.29 25.34 7.29
C THR A 67 -1.83 25.87 5.93
N TYR A 68 -0.68 26.55 5.88
CA TYR A 68 -0.17 27.19 4.65
C TYR A 68 0.98 26.41 4.01
N GLN A 69 1.29 25.21 4.51
CA GLN A 69 2.28 24.36 3.86
C GLN A 69 1.69 23.77 2.57
N PRO A 70 2.46 23.77 1.46
CA PRO A 70 2.03 23.07 0.25
C PRO A 70 1.92 21.58 0.54
N THR A 71 0.91 20.93 -0.04
CA THR A 71 0.74 19.49 0.03
C THR A 71 1.60 18.78 -1.01
N ILE A 72 1.96 17.53 -0.72
CA ILE A 72 2.68 16.67 -1.67
C ILE A 72 1.73 16.33 -2.83
N PRO A 73 2.12 16.60 -4.09
CA PRO A 73 1.28 16.35 -5.25
C PRO A 73 1.09 14.84 -5.50
N ILE A 74 -0.01 14.48 -6.15
CA ILE A 74 -0.34 13.10 -6.51
C ILE A 74 0.22 12.82 -7.92
N TYR A 75 1.22 11.93 -8.01
CA TYR A 75 1.77 11.46 -9.27
C TYR A 75 0.79 10.52 -9.98
N ARG A 76 0.54 10.77 -11.27
CA ARG A 76 -0.30 9.96 -12.15
C ARG A 76 0.26 9.98 -13.58
N VAL A 77 -0.03 8.93 -14.35
CA VAL A 77 0.41 8.76 -15.75
C VAL A 77 -0.77 8.89 -16.70
N THR A 78 -1.91 8.36 -16.30
CA THR A 78 -3.17 8.39 -17.03
C THR A 78 -4.20 9.27 -16.31
N ASN A 79 -5.23 9.71 -17.00
CA ASN A 79 -6.45 10.24 -16.37
C ASN A 79 -7.38 9.08 -15.97
N SER A 80 -8.50 9.39 -15.30
CA SER A 80 -9.47 8.38 -14.84
C SER A 80 -10.17 7.63 -15.98
N GLU A 81 -10.12 8.14 -17.21
CA GLU A 81 -10.62 7.47 -18.42
C GLU A 81 -9.60 6.51 -19.05
N GLY A 82 -8.39 6.40 -18.49
CA GLY A 82 -7.33 5.55 -19.02
C GLY A 82 -6.61 6.13 -20.24
N GLN A 83 -6.65 7.45 -20.43
CA GLN A 83 -5.86 8.16 -21.44
C GLN A 83 -4.57 8.68 -20.82
N PHE A 84 -3.46 8.59 -21.54
CA PHE A 84 -2.19 9.19 -21.11
C PHE A 84 -2.32 10.71 -21.01
N ILE A 85 -1.81 11.27 -19.91
CA ILE A 85 -1.79 12.73 -19.70
C ILE A 85 -0.75 13.37 -20.61
N ASP A 86 0.41 12.73 -20.76
CA ASP A 86 1.41 13.06 -21.76
C ASP A 86 1.18 12.18 -22.99
N PRO A 87 0.75 12.74 -24.14
CA PRO A 87 0.55 11.95 -25.36
C PRO A 87 1.81 11.27 -25.89
N ASN A 88 3.00 11.73 -25.48
CA ASN A 88 4.29 11.16 -25.88
C ASN A 88 4.91 10.30 -24.76
N TYR A 89 4.11 9.87 -23.78
CA TYR A 89 4.58 9.08 -22.66
C TYR A 89 5.25 7.79 -23.15
N ASP A 90 6.52 7.60 -22.78
CA ASP A 90 7.26 6.38 -23.10
C ASP A 90 6.96 5.30 -22.06
N LEU A 91 6.21 4.27 -22.47
CA LEU A 91 5.80 3.19 -21.60
C LEU A 91 6.94 2.17 -21.44
N ASP A 92 7.63 2.24 -20.30
CA ASP A 92 8.65 1.25 -19.88
C ASP A 92 8.00 -0.02 -19.27
N LEU A 93 7.10 -0.64 -20.04
CA LEU A 93 6.37 -1.86 -19.66
C LEU A 93 6.15 -2.74 -20.90
N THR A 94 6.50 -4.03 -20.82
CA THR A 94 6.20 -4.97 -21.90
C THR A 94 4.73 -5.37 -21.91
N LYS A 95 4.21 -5.75 -23.09
CA LYS A 95 2.84 -6.25 -23.23
C LYS A 95 2.57 -7.42 -22.29
N GLU A 96 3.53 -8.34 -22.14
CA GLU A 96 3.38 -9.53 -21.29
C GLU A 96 3.19 -9.17 -19.82
N ILE A 97 3.98 -8.23 -19.29
CA ILE A 97 3.86 -7.78 -17.89
C ILE A 97 2.54 -7.03 -17.70
N ALA A 98 2.18 -6.16 -18.66
CA ALA A 98 0.92 -5.41 -18.63
C ALA A 98 -0.30 -6.35 -18.59
N ILE A 99 -0.35 -7.34 -19.49
CA ILE A 99 -1.42 -8.33 -19.51
C ILE A 99 -1.41 -9.19 -18.24
N LYS A 100 -0.25 -9.61 -17.73
CA LYS A 100 -0.16 -10.35 -16.46
C LYS A 100 -0.77 -9.53 -15.31
N MET A 101 -0.42 -8.25 -15.17
CA MET A 101 -0.96 -7.40 -14.11
C MET A 101 -2.49 -7.27 -14.22
N TYR A 102 -3.00 -7.01 -15.43
CA TYR A 102 -4.44 -6.87 -15.66
C TYR A 102 -5.22 -8.16 -15.36
N GLN A 103 -4.72 -9.29 -15.86
CA GLN A 103 -5.28 -10.61 -15.61
C GLN A 103 -5.34 -10.95 -14.11
N ASN A 104 -4.31 -10.57 -13.34
CA ASN A 104 -4.31 -10.75 -11.89
C ASN A 104 -5.35 -9.85 -11.19
N MET A 105 -5.58 -8.61 -11.65
CA MET A 105 -6.64 -7.76 -11.09
C MET A 105 -8.03 -8.36 -11.31
N ILE A 106 -8.29 -8.92 -12.50
CA ILE A 106 -9.55 -9.62 -12.80
C ILE A 106 -9.72 -10.83 -11.88
N THR A 107 -8.69 -11.66 -11.76
CA THR A 107 -8.72 -12.88 -10.94
C THR A 107 -8.97 -12.54 -9.47
N LEU A 108 -8.27 -11.54 -8.94
CA LEU A 108 -8.45 -11.07 -7.57
C LEU A 108 -9.89 -10.61 -7.32
N HIS A 109 -10.43 -9.78 -8.21
CA HIS A 109 -11.79 -9.26 -8.11
C HIS A 109 -12.86 -10.38 -8.14
N GLN A 110 -12.68 -11.38 -9.03
CA GLN A 110 -13.59 -12.53 -9.10
C GLN A 110 -13.48 -13.44 -7.86
N MET A 111 -12.26 -13.67 -7.37
CA MET A 111 -12.00 -14.47 -6.18
C MET A 111 -12.64 -13.82 -4.95
N ASP A 112 -12.50 -12.50 -4.82
CA ASP A 112 -13.11 -11.75 -3.72
C ASP A 112 -14.63 -11.88 -3.69
N LYS A 113 -15.30 -11.78 -4.84
CA LYS A 113 -16.75 -11.96 -4.92
C LYS A 113 -17.16 -13.36 -4.44
N ILE A 114 -16.48 -14.40 -4.91
CA ILE A 114 -16.80 -15.80 -4.56
C ILE A 114 -16.57 -16.06 -3.07
N LEU A 115 -15.45 -15.62 -2.51
CA LEU A 115 -15.12 -15.85 -1.10
C LEU A 115 -15.95 -14.98 -0.15
N TYR A 116 -16.30 -13.76 -0.55
CA TYR A 116 -17.26 -12.94 0.18
C TYR A 116 -18.64 -13.61 0.27
N ASP A 117 -19.18 -14.08 -0.85
CA ASP A 117 -20.47 -14.79 -0.89
C ASP A 117 -20.41 -16.13 -0.12
N SER A 118 -19.28 -16.83 -0.18
CA SER A 118 -19.02 -18.04 0.61
C SER A 118 -19.11 -17.76 2.12
N GLN A 119 -18.56 -16.63 2.57
CA GLN A 119 -18.65 -16.21 3.96
C GLN A 119 -20.10 -15.88 4.35
N ARG A 120 -20.86 -15.22 3.47
CA ARG A 120 -22.31 -14.95 3.70
C ARG A 120 -23.15 -16.22 3.84
N GLN A 121 -22.72 -17.32 3.22
CA GLN A 121 -23.33 -18.64 3.36
C GLN A 121 -22.83 -19.42 4.60
N GLY A 122 -21.89 -18.86 5.37
CA GLY A 122 -21.31 -19.52 6.55
C GLY A 122 -20.32 -20.65 6.23
N ARG A 123 -19.83 -20.75 4.99
CA ARG A 123 -18.86 -21.79 4.59
C ARG A 123 -17.44 -21.50 5.08
N ILE A 124 -17.08 -20.22 5.16
CA ILE A 124 -15.86 -19.72 5.81
C ILE A 124 -16.25 -18.71 6.89
N SER A 125 -15.37 -18.50 7.88
CA SER A 125 -15.70 -17.71 9.07
C SER A 125 -15.58 -16.19 8.84
N PHE A 126 -14.65 -15.75 7.99
CA PHE A 126 -14.31 -14.34 7.80
C PHE A 126 -13.74 -14.09 6.40
N TYR A 127 -13.91 -12.88 5.86
CA TYR A 127 -13.24 -12.47 4.63
C TYR A 127 -13.11 -10.94 4.52
N LEU A 128 -12.08 -10.48 3.78
CA LEU A 128 -11.87 -9.08 3.36
C LEU A 128 -11.71 -9.02 1.84
N THR A 129 -12.40 -8.09 1.19
CA THR A 129 -12.21 -7.86 -0.26
C THR A 129 -11.12 -6.84 -0.52
N ASN A 130 -10.60 -6.79 -1.74
CA ASN A 130 -9.52 -5.91 -2.20
C ASN A 130 -10.04 -4.84 -3.17
N THR A 131 -11.37 -4.71 -3.28
CA THR A 131 -12.05 -3.93 -4.31
C THR A 131 -11.72 -2.45 -4.23
N GLY A 132 -11.19 -1.90 -5.32
CA GLY A 132 -10.72 -0.52 -5.42
C GLY A 132 -9.21 -0.40 -5.23
N GLU A 133 -8.55 -1.40 -4.68
CA GLU A 133 -7.12 -1.33 -4.30
C GLU A 133 -6.25 -2.33 -5.10
N GLU A 134 -6.81 -2.95 -6.15
CA GLU A 134 -6.15 -4.01 -6.92
C GLU A 134 -4.87 -3.50 -7.61
N ALA A 135 -4.92 -2.30 -8.20
CA ALA A 135 -3.77 -1.69 -8.89
C ALA A 135 -2.62 -1.38 -7.93
N ALA A 136 -2.92 -0.87 -6.73
CA ALA A 136 -1.92 -0.57 -5.71
C ALA A 136 -1.12 -1.81 -5.32
N GLN A 137 -1.77 -2.96 -5.14
CA GLN A 137 -1.13 -4.23 -4.76
C GLN A 137 -0.33 -4.84 -5.90
N ILE A 138 -0.96 -4.98 -7.07
CA ILE A 138 -0.39 -5.70 -8.21
C ILE A 138 0.69 -4.87 -8.90
N GLY A 139 0.45 -3.58 -9.11
CA GLY A 139 1.43 -2.67 -9.74
C GLY A 139 2.70 -2.54 -8.92
N SER A 140 2.59 -2.46 -7.59
CA SER A 140 3.77 -2.37 -6.73
C SER A 140 4.53 -3.68 -6.67
N THR A 141 3.84 -4.83 -6.56
CA THR A 141 4.49 -6.14 -6.56
C THR A 141 5.20 -6.43 -7.88
N ALA A 142 4.60 -6.03 -9.01
CA ALA A 142 5.19 -6.21 -10.33
C ALA A 142 6.51 -5.46 -10.55
N ALA A 143 6.75 -4.41 -9.77
CA ALA A 143 7.98 -3.62 -9.82
C ALA A 143 9.10 -4.16 -8.91
N LEU A 144 8.84 -5.22 -8.15
CA LEU A 144 9.81 -5.89 -7.28
C LEU A 144 10.49 -7.06 -7.99
N GLU A 145 11.64 -7.48 -7.47
CA GLU A 145 12.16 -8.81 -7.77
C GLU A 145 11.38 -9.85 -6.99
N ASP A 146 11.29 -11.07 -7.52
CA ASP A 146 10.59 -12.17 -6.84
C ASP A 146 11.21 -12.46 -5.46
N THR A 147 12.51 -12.21 -5.31
CA THR A 147 13.25 -12.41 -4.05
C THR A 147 13.11 -11.28 -3.04
N ASP A 148 12.54 -10.13 -3.39
CA ASP A 148 12.31 -9.06 -2.42
C ASP A 148 11.26 -9.50 -1.38
N LEU A 149 11.48 -9.16 -0.12
CA LEU A 149 10.61 -9.61 0.96
C LEU A 149 9.42 -8.66 1.12
N ILE A 150 8.22 -9.22 1.22
CA ILE A 150 7.00 -8.44 1.44
C ILE A 150 6.46 -8.70 2.85
N TYR A 151 6.18 -7.61 3.56
CA TYR A 151 5.34 -7.61 4.76
C TYR A 151 4.00 -6.95 4.42
N GLY A 152 2.90 -7.67 4.62
CA GLY A 152 1.54 -7.16 4.39
C GLY A 152 0.83 -6.76 5.68
N GLN A 153 -0.33 -6.12 5.54
CA GLN A 153 -1.25 -5.82 6.64
C GLN A 153 -2.39 -6.85 6.67
N TYR A 154 -3.12 -7.04 5.57
CA TYR A 154 -4.18 -8.05 5.36
C TYR A 154 -4.95 -7.86 4.04
N ARG A 155 -4.65 -6.81 3.26
CA ARG A 155 -5.34 -6.48 2.00
C ARG A 155 -4.31 -6.43 0.87
N GLU A 156 -3.44 -7.42 0.86
CA GLU A 156 -2.30 -7.57 -0.06
C GLU A 156 -2.37 -8.90 -0.83
N THR A 157 -3.55 -9.50 -0.90
CA THR A 157 -3.80 -10.76 -1.62
C THR A 157 -3.34 -10.69 -3.07
N GLY A 158 -3.46 -9.52 -3.71
CA GLY A 158 -2.97 -9.28 -5.07
C GLY A 158 -1.46 -9.47 -5.23
N SER A 159 -0.68 -9.25 -4.17
CA SER A 159 0.78 -9.45 -4.18
C SER A 159 1.15 -10.93 -4.28
N LEU A 160 0.51 -11.77 -3.45
CA LEU A 160 0.67 -13.23 -3.51
C LEU A 160 0.18 -13.78 -4.86
N LEU A 161 -0.97 -13.30 -5.33
CA LEU A 161 -1.54 -13.74 -6.59
C LEU A 161 -0.60 -13.43 -7.77
N TYR A 162 -0.04 -12.21 -7.81
CA TYR A 162 0.91 -11.81 -8.85
C TYR A 162 2.20 -12.64 -8.83
N ARG A 163 2.68 -13.01 -7.63
CA ARG A 163 3.83 -13.91 -7.44
C ARG A 163 3.53 -15.38 -7.76
N GLY A 164 2.30 -15.71 -8.15
CA GLY A 164 1.93 -17.06 -8.58
C GLY A 164 1.46 -17.98 -7.45
N PHE A 165 1.08 -17.42 -6.30
CA PHE A 165 0.53 -18.23 -5.21
C PHE A 165 -0.71 -19.00 -5.70
N PRO A 166 -0.75 -20.34 -5.56
CA PRO A 166 -1.83 -21.14 -6.11
C PRO A 166 -3.20 -20.74 -5.56
N LEU A 167 -4.21 -20.66 -6.46
CA LEU A 167 -5.60 -20.42 -6.07
C LEU A 167 -6.08 -21.39 -4.99
N GLU A 168 -5.68 -22.65 -5.08
CA GLU A 168 -6.00 -23.68 -4.08
C GLU A 168 -5.50 -23.29 -2.69
N ASN A 169 -4.32 -22.69 -2.55
CA ASN A 169 -3.76 -22.33 -1.26
C ASN A 169 -4.51 -21.17 -0.60
N PHE A 170 -4.99 -20.18 -1.37
CA PHE A 170 -5.90 -19.16 -0.82
C PHE A 170 -7.15 -19.80 -0.21
N MET A 171 -7.75 -20.75 -0.95
CA MET A 171 -8.94 -21.47 -0.49
C MET A 171 -8.62 -22.34 0.74
N HIS A 172 -7.51 -23.08 0.72
CA HIS A 172 -7.09 -23.93 1.84
C HIS A 172 -6.94 -23.14 3.13
N GLN A 173 -6.31 -21.96 3.06
CA GLN A 173 -6.15 -21.06 4.20
C GLN A 173 -7.50 -20.49 4.67
N CYS A 174 -8.37 -20.02 3.78
CA CYS A 174 -9.69 -19.51 4.18
C CYS A 174 -10.59 -20.57 4.80
N TYR A 175 -10.50 -21.81 4.32
CA TYR A 175 -11.21 -22.93 4.94
C TYR A 175 -10.50 -23.43 6.21
N GLY A 176 -9.23 -23.13 6.42
CA GLY A 176 -8.42 -23.75 7.48
C GLY A 176 -8.48 -25.28 7.40
N ASN A 177 -8.39 -25.82 6.18
CA ASN A 177 -8.42 -27.27 5.95
C ASN A 177 -7.02 -27.89 6.06
N ALA A 178 -6.92 -29.21 6.01
CA ALA A 178 -5.67 -29.95 6.24
C ALA A 178 -4.55 -29.66 5.22
N LYS A 179 -4.89 -29.04 4.09
CA LYS A 179 -3.93 -28.59 3.08
C LYS A 179 -3.47 -27.15 3.26
N ASP A 180 -3.99 -26.45 4.27
CA ASP A 180 -3.48 -25.14 4.64
C ASP A 180 -2.03 -25.25 5.12
N ILE A 181 -1.12 -24.51 4.48
CA ILE A 181 0.29 -24.43 4.87
C ILE A 181 0.42 -23.87 6.30
N GLY A 182 -0.51 -23.02 6.72
CA GLY A 182 -0.61 -22.49 8.09
C GLY A 182 -1.25 -23.46 9.10
N GLY A 183 -1.61 -24.68 8.67
CA GLY A 183 -2.18 -25.71 9.53
C GLY A 183 -3.56 -25.37 10.11
N GLY A 184 -4.31 -24.47 9.49
CA GLY A 184 -5.64 -24.04 9.97
C GLY A 184 -5.60 -23.27 11.30
N LYS A 185 -4.44 -22.75 11.69
CA LYS A 185 -4.20 -22.11 13.00
C LYS A 185 -4.55 -20.62 13.03
N GLN A 186 -4.71 -20.00 11.86
CA GLN A 186 -4.92 -18.57 11.70
C GLN A 186 -6.31 -18.25 11.15
N MET A 187 -6.77 -17.02 11.39
CA MET A 187 -8.02 -16.51 10.81
C MET A 187 -7.93 -16.51 9.27
N PRO A 188 -9.03 -16.77 8.53
CA PRO A 188 -9.04 -16.60 7.07
C PRO A 188 -8.47 -15.26 6.66
N ILE A 189 -7.79 -15.21 5.50
CA ILE A 189 -7.03 -14.09 4.92
C ILE A 189 -5.66 -13.78 5.56
N HIS A 190 -5.28 -14.50 6.62
CA HIS A 190 -3.93 -14.40 7.18
C HIS A 190 -2.93 -15.27 6.40
N TYR A 191 -2.74 -14.94 5.12
CA TYR A 191 -1.86 -15.68 4.23
C TYR A 191 -0.38 -15.49 4.58
N GLY A 192 0.44 -16.45 4.18
CA GLY A 192 1.90 -16.39 4.27
C GLY A 192 2.55 -17.42 3.36
N SER A 193 3.70 -17.11 2.78
CA SER A 193 4.46 -18.05 1.96
C SER A 193 5.94 -17.69 1.92
N SER A 194 6.77 -18.57 2.45
CA SER A 194 8.23 -18.44 2.37
C SER A 194 8.75 -18.53 0.93
N GLU A 195 8.15 -19.43 0.12
CA GLU A 195 8.47 -19.61 -1.30
C GLU A 195 8.23 -18.34 -2.12
N HIS A 196 7.19 -17.58 -1.78
CA HIS A 196 6.82 -16.34 -2.48
C HIS A 196 7.36 -15.10 -1.75
N HIS A 197 8.28 -15.28 -0.79
CA HIS A 197 8.86 -14.21 0.02
C HIS A 197 7.82 -13.23 0.59
N PHE A 198 6.72 -13.76 1.10
CA PHE A 198 5.62 -13.01 1.70
C PHE A 198 5.44 -13.47 3.14
N VAL A 199 5.74 -12.60 4.09
CA VAL A 199 5.68 -12.91 5.52
C VAL A 199 4.23 -13.09 5.96
N THR A 200 3.98 -14.11 6.79
CA THR A 200 2.65 -14.43 7.31
C THR A 200 2.02 -13.22 7.99
N ILE A 201 0.80 -12.90 7.58
CA ILE A 201 0.01 -11.81 8.16
C ILE A 201 -0.32 -12.07 9.64
N SER A 202 -0.34 -10.99 10.42
CA SER A 202 -0.89 -10.94 11.77
C SER A 202 -1.94 -9.85 11.88
N SER A 203 -2.98 -10.05 12.70
CA SER A 203 -4.06 -9.07 12.87
C SER A 203 -3.61 -7.76 13.52
N THR A 204 -2.55 -7.79 14.33
CA THR A 204 -2.09 -6.63 15.09
C THR A 204 -1.48 -5.60 14.15
N LEU A 205 -2.14 -4.45 14.02
CA LEU A 205 -1.76 -3.39 13.07
C LEU A 205 -0.35 -2.86 13.34
N ALA A 206 0.31 -2.46 12.25
CA ALA A 206 1.64 -1.82 12.21
C ALA A 206 2.82 -2.63 12.76
N THR A 207 2.61 -3.71 13.51
CA THR A 207 3.69 -4.55 14.07
C THR A 207 4.66 -5.09 13.02
N GLN A 208 4.18 -5.30 11.79
CA GLN A 208 5.00 -5.74 10.67
C GLN A 208 6.01 -4.67 10.20
N LEU A 209 5.77 -3.39 10.49
CA LEU A 209 6.62 -2.29 10.02
C LEU A 209 8.02 -2.32 10.66
N PRO A 210 8.18 -2.33 12.00
CA PRO A 210 9.51 -2.43 12.60
C PRO A 210 10.17 -3.80 12.29
N GLN A 211 9.39 -4.86 12.13
CA GLN A 211 9.90 -6.17 11.69
C GLN A 211 10.50 -6.10 10.28
N ALA A 212 9.80 -5.45 9.34
CA ALA A 212 10.28 -5.20 7.98
C ALA A 212 11.59 -4.43 7.97
N VAL A 213 11.71 -3.40 8.83
CA VAL A 213 12.95 -2.62 9.00
C VAL A 213 14.08 -3.49 9.55
N GLY A 214 13.79 -4.41 10.48
CA GLY A 214 14.76 -5.37 10.99
C GLY A 214 15.30 -6.32 9.90
N SER A 215 14.40 -6.87 9.07
CA SER A 215 14.76 -7.71 7.93
C SER A 215 15.56 -6.93 6.87
N ALA A 216 15.16 -5.69 6.57
CA ALA A 216 15.90 -4.81 5.65
C ALA A 216 17.31 -4.51 6.18
N TYR A 217 17.43 -4.25 7.49
CA TYR A 217 18.73 -4.04 8.13
C TYR A 217 19.62 -5.29 8.05
N ALA A 218 19.04 -6.48 8.20
CA ALA A 218 19.76 -7.74 8.00
C ALA A 218 20.27 -7.87 6.55
N PHE A 219 19.43 -7.61 5.56
CA PHE A 219 19.82 -7.64 4.13
C PHE A 219 20.95 -6.66 3.80
N LYS A 220 20.89 -5.45 4.37
CA LYS A 220 22.00 -4.49 4.25
C LYS A 220 23.30 -5.05 4.82
N ARG A 221 23.26 -5.65 6.02
CA ARG A 221 24.46 -6.20 6.66
C ARG A 221 25.03 -7.38 5.88
N GLU A 222 24.17 -8.19 5.27
CA GLU A 222 24.56 -9.29 4.39
C GLU A 222 25.07 -8.82 3.02
N LYS A 223 24.74 -7.58 2.61
CA LYS A 223 25.06 -7.02 1.28
C LYS A 223 24.52 -7.88 0.14
N ASN A 224 23.31 -8.40 0.31
CA ASN A 224 22.69 -9.34 -0.63
C ASN A 224 21.88 -8.66 -1.75
N GLY A 225 21.77 -7.33 -1.75
CA GLY A 225 21.07 -6.55 -2.77
C GLY A 225 19.53 -6.66 -2.74
N ARG A 226 18.96 -7.31 -1.72
CA ARG A 226 17.50 -7.45 -1.55
C ARG A 226 16.92 -6.28 -0.79
N ILE A 227 15.69 -5.91 -1.10
CA ILE A 227 14.95 -4.89 -0.34
C ILE A 227 13.74 -5.50 0.36
N VAL A 228 13.12 -4.71 1.25
CA VAL A 228 11.84 -5.07 1.88
C VAL A 228 10.78 -4.06 1.46
N LEU A 229 9.61 -4.54 1.03
CA LEU A 229 8.43 -3.70 0.89
C LEU A 229 7.46 -4.00 2.03
N ALA A 230 7.03 -2.95 2.74
CA ALA A 230 6.14 -3.05 3.89
C ALA A 230 4.84 -2.28 3.62
N TYR A 231 3.74 -3.01 3.44
CA TYR A 231 2.41 -2.43 3.28
C TYR A 231 1.77 -2.06 4.61
N PHE A 232 1.01 -0.98 4.60
CA PHE A 232 0.13 -0.57 5.70
C PHE A 232 -0.96 0.39 5.21
N GLY A 233 -2.04 0.51 5.96
CA GLY A 233 -3.10 1.51 5.73
C GLY A 233 -2.82 2.82 6.47
N GLU A 234 -3.51 3.89 6.07
CA GLU A 234 -3.38 5.20 6.69
C GLU A 234 -3.79 5.20 8.18
N GLY A 235 -4.73 4.34 8.58
CA GLY A 235 -5.06 4.15 9.98
C GLY A 235 -3.99 3.43 10.80
N ALA A 236 -3.33 2.42 10.22
CA ALA A 236 -2.21 1.75 10.87
C ALA A 236 -1.00 2.71 11.04
N ALA A 237 -0.91 3.74 10.21
CA ALA A 237 0.13 4.78 10.32
C ALA A 237 -0.04 5.69 11.57
N SER A 238 -1.11 5.54 12.34
CA SER A 238 -1.31 6.20 13.64
C SER A 238 -0.80 5.36 14.82
N GLU A 239 -0.49 4.08 14.61
CA GLU A 239 0.09 3.22 15.64
C GLU A 239 1.54 3.62 15.95
N GLY A 240 1.97 3.42 17.20
CA GLY A 240 3.33 3.75 17.66
C GLY A 240 4.44 3.02 16.89
N ASP A 241 4.17 1.81 16.42
CA ASP A 241 5.11 1.00 15.64
C ASP A 241 5.45 1.64 14.28
N ALA A 242 4.52 2.38 13.67
CA ALA A 242 4.80 3.10 12.42
C ALA A 242 5.85 4.20 12.64
N HIS A 243 5.75 4.95 13.75
CA HIS A 243 6.76 5.94 14.14
C HIS A 243 8.13 5.29 14.39
N GLY A 244 8.16 4.21 15.16
CA GLY A 244 9.38 3.47 15.47
C GLY A 244 10.07 2.95 14.20
N ALA A 245 9.30 2.34 13.30
CA ALA A 245 9.79 1.81 12.04
C ALA A 245 10.40 2.89 11.14
N MET A 246 9.69 4.01 10.93
CA MET A 246 10.18 5.12 10.10
C MET A 246 11.48 5.71 10.66
N ASN A 247 11.53 5.99 11.96
CA ASN A 247 12.73 6.53 12.59
C ASN A 247 13.91 5.54 12.52
N MET A 248 13.68 4.26 12.79
CA MET A 248 14.72 3.22 12.67
C MET A 248 15.23 3.08 11.24
N ALA A 249 14.35 3.05 10.24
CA ALA A 249 14.75 2.93 8.84
C ALA A 249 15.63 4.10 8.39
N SER A 250 15.29 5.33 8.80
CA SER A 250 16.06 6.53 8.45
C SER A 250 17.44 6.56 9.13
N THR A 251 17.48 6.33 10.44
CA THR A 251 18.73 6.38 11.22
C THR A 251 19.68 5.23 10.86
N LEU A 252 19.12 4.05 10.60
CA LEU A 252 19.88 2.87 10.23
C LEU A 252 20.09 2.74 8.73
N LYS A 253 19.56 3.65 7.89
CA LYS A 253 19.66 3.59 6.42
C LYS A 253 19.29 2.19 5.91
N CYS A 254 18.03 1.79 6.14
CA CYS A 254 17.55 0.47 5.76
C CYS A 254 17.04 0.45 4.31
N PRO A 255 17.28 -0.63 3.55
CA PRO A 255 16.75 -0.83 2.21
C PRO A 255 15.27 -1.22 2.24
N VAL A 256 14.39 -0.27 2.59
CA VAL A 256 12.96 -0.52 2.80
C VAL A 256 12.08 0.49 2.05
N ILE A 257 11.02 -0.03 1.44
CA ILE A 257 9.91 0.75 0.88
C ILE A 257 8.73 0.64 1.83
N PHE A 258 8.27 1.78 2.35
CA PHE A 258 7.03 1.90 3.09
C PHE A 258 5.89 2.19 2.10
N PHE A 259 4.98 1.24 1.90
CA PHE A 259 3.87 1.40 0.96
C PHE A 259 2.56 1.62 1.73
N CYS A 260 2.16 2.87 1.88
CA CYS A 260 0.91 3.25 2.52
C CYS A 260 -0.24 3.23 1.51
N ARG A 261 -1.25 2.41 1.75
CA ARG A 261 -2.54 2.47 1.05
C ARG A 261 -3.46 3.42 1.82
N ASN A 262 -3.60 4.64 1.33
CA ASN A 262 -4.54 5.61 1.90
C ASN A 262 -5.85 5.50 1.14
N ASN A 263 -6.80 4.77 1.73
CA ASN A 263 -8.09 4.46 1.09
C ASN A 263 -9.26 5.27 1.68
N GLY A 264 -8.95 6.29 2.50
CA GLY A 264 -9.88 7.21 3.12
C GLY A 264 -10.50 6.75 4.45
N TYR A 265 -10.37 5.46 4.83
CA TYR A 265 -11.09 4.90 5.99
C TYR A 265 -10.36 3.77 6.72
N ALA A 266 -10.26 3.94 8.05
CA ALA A 266 -9.93 2.88 8.99
C ALA A 266 -11.20 2.35 9.67
N ILE A 267 -11.72 1.20 9.20
CA ILE A 267 -13.06 0.70 9.55
C ILE A 267 -14.11 1.77 9.21
N SER A 268 -14.59 2.52 10.21
CA SER A 268 -15.56 3.61 10.11
C SER A 268 -14.95 5.00 10.24
N THR A 269 -13.69 5.11 10.68
CA THR A 269 -13.02 6.38 10.96
C THR A 269 -12.51 6.99 9.65
N PRO A 270 -13.03 8.16 9.22
CA PRO A 270 -12.53 8.86 8.05
C PRO A 270 -11.15 9.49 8.33
N THR A 271 -10.39 9.79 7.28
CA THR A 271 -9.06 10.42 7.42
C THR A 271 -9.08 11.76 8.17
N THR A 272 -10.19 12.50 8.13
CA THR A 272 -10.38 13.76 8.88
C THR A 272 -10.32 13.58 10.40
N GLU A 273 -10.58 12.37 10.89
CA GLU A 273 -10.44 11.99 12.30
C GLU A 273 -9.16 11.19 12.57
N GLN A 274 -8.43 10.80 11.52
CA GLN A 274 -7.23 9.98 11.62
C GLN A 274 -5.96 10.82 11.83
N TYR A 275 -5.85 11.96 11.14
CA TYR A 275 -4.68 12.84 11.23
C TYR A 275 -5.04 14.30 10.90
N GLY A 276 -4.24 15.24 11.43
CA GLY A 276 -4.38 16.68 11.14
C GLY A 276 -3.36 17.23 10.12
N GLY A 277 -2.56 16.36 9.50
CA GLY A 277 -1.49 16.75 8.56
C GLY A 277 -1.81 16.41 7.10
N ASP A 278 -0.82 16.61 6.23
CA ASP A 278 -0.87 16.28 4.81
C ASP A 278 -0.69 14.76 4.57
N GLY A 279 -1.69 13.98 4.96
CA GLY A 279 -1.67 12.52 4.78
C GLY A 279 -0.50 11.83 5.51
N ILE A 280 -0.13 10.67 5.00
CA ILE A 280 1.03 9.93 5.48
C ILE A 280 2.31 10.40 4.79
N ALA A 281 2.23 10.83 3.52
CA ALA A 281 3.38 11.38 2.80
C ALA A 281 4.00 12.57 3.55
N GLY A 282 3.20 13.46 4.12
CA GLY A 282 3.67 14.60 4.91
C GLY A 282 4.49 14.22 6.15
N LYS A 283 4.36 13.00 6.67
CA LYS A 283 5.12 12.51 7.83
C LYS A 283 6.57 12.14 7.46
N ALA A 284 6.81 11.64 6.25
CA ALA A 284 8.09 11.04 5.84
C ALA A 284 9.27 12.01 5.91
N ILE A 285 9.07 13.26 5.47
CA ILE A 285 10.11 14.30 5.45
C ILE A 285 10.63 14.59 6.87
N GLY A 286 9.74 14.54 7.87
CA GLY A 286 10.08 14.72 9.28
C GLY A 286 11.06 13.67 9.80
N TYR A 287 10.99 12.44 9.28
CA TYR A 287 11.95 11.37 9.58
C TYR A 287 13.19 11.41 8.69
N GLY A 288 13.22 12.25 7.65
CA GLY A 288 14.28 12.22 6.64
C GLY A 288 14.19 11.02 5.70
N ILE A 289 12.98 10.53 5.45
CA ILE A 289 12.66 9.48 4.48
C ILE A 289 12.22 10.15 3.17
N HIS A 290 12.67 9.62 2.03
CA HIS A 290 12.22 10.08 0.72
C HIS A 290 10.73 9.76 0.54
N VAL A 291 10.01 10.55 -0.26
CA VAL A 291 8.56 10.36 -0.35
C VAL A 291 8.01 10.69 -1.72
N ILE A 292 7.03 9.90 -2.14
CA ILE A 292 6.15 10.18 -3.27
C ILE A 292 4.71 9.83 -2.90
N ARG A 293 3.77 10.66 -3.34
CA ARG A 293 2.34 10.34 -3.31
C ARG A 293 1.90 10.00 -4.73
N VAL A 294 1.14 8.92 -4.89
CA VAL A 294 0.74 8.40 -6.20
C VAL A 294 -0.76 8.19 -6.25
N ASP A 295 -1.32 8.29 -7.45
CA ASP A 295 -2.65 7.79 -7.76
C ASP A 295 -2.63 6.27 -7.68
N GLY A 296 -3.24 5.70 -6.63
CA GLY A 296 -3.26 4.27 -6.36
C GLY A 296 -4.17 3.47 -7.31
N ASN A 297 -5.02 4.16 -8.07
CA ASN A 297 -5.88 3.56 -9.09
C ASN A 297 -5.23 3.60 -10.49
N ASP A 298 -4.15 4.37 -10.65
CA ASP A 298 -3.29 4.35 -11.82
C ASP A 298 -2.21 3.27 -11.69
N LEU A 299 -2.48 2.11 -12.30
CA LEU A 299 -1.57 0.97 -12.22
C LEU A 299 -0.15 1.28 -12.75
N ILE A 300 -0.04 2.11 -13.79
CA ILE A 300 1.27 2.47 -14.36
C ILE A 300 2.01 3.41 -13.40
N ALA A 301 1.31 4.38 -12.79
CA ALA A 301 1.92 5.28 -11.82
C ALA A 301 2.45 4.52 -10.59
N VAL A 302 1.67 3.57 -10.07
CA VAL A 302 2.08 2.70 -8.95
C VAL A 302 3.31 1.88 -9.31
N TYR A 303 3.31 1.23 -10.48
CA TYR A 303 4.43 0.44 -10.97
C TYR A 303 5.71 1.28 -11.08
N ASN A 304 5.64 2.43 -11.74
CA ASN A 304 6.79 3.33 -11.92
C ASN A 304 7.36 3.85 -10.60
N ALA A 305 6.48 4.32 -9.72
CA ALA A 305 6.90 4.84 -8.42
C ALA A 305 7.56 3.75 -7.58
N THR A 306 7.03 2.52 -7.63
CA THR A 306 7.62 1.39 -6.91
C THR A 306 8.95 0.94 -7.54
N LYS A 307 9.06 0.95 -8.87
CA LYS A 307 10.30 0.62 -9.59
C LYS A 307 11.41 1.61 -9.24
N ALA A 308 11.10 2.91 -9.22
CA ALA A 308 12.05 3.95 -8.78
C ALA A 308 12.38 3.84 -7.29
N ALA A 309 11.39 3.62 -6.43
CA ALA A 309 11.59 3.43 -5.00
C ALA A 309 12.46 2.22 -4.68
N ARG A 310 12.33 1.13 -5.44
CA ARG A 310 13.19 -0.05 -5.34
C ARG A 310 14.65 0.29 -5.62
N GLN A 311 14.92 1.06 -6.67
CA GLN A 311 16.29 1.51 -6.99
C GLN A 311 16.89 2.32 -5.84
N MET A 312 16.13 3.26 -5.25
CA MET A 312 16.58 4.03 -4.09
C MET A 312 16.81 3.14 -2.86
N ALA A 313 15.89 2.22 -2.58
CA ALA A 313 16.00 1.31 -1.45
C ALA A 313 17.25 0.41 -1.57
N MET A 314 17.63 -0.04 -2.78
CA MET A 314 18.87 -0.80 -2.99
C MET A 314 20.13 0.01 -2.60
N GLU A 315 20.09 1.33 -2.72
CA GLU A 315 21.15 2.24 -2.27
C GLU A 315 21.07 2.57 -0.77
N ASN A 316 20.24 1.85 -0.01
CA ASN A 316 19.99 2.05 1.42
C ASN A 316 19.29 3.38 1.76
N GLU A 317 18.55 3.94 0.80
CA GLU A 317 17.72 5.12 0.99
C GLU A 317 16.26 4.68 1.23
N PRO A 318 15.77 4.71 2.48
CA PRO A 318 14.38 4.36 2.75
C PRO A 318 13.45 5.37 2.10
N ILE A 319 12.33 4.87 1.58
CA ILE A 319 11.35 5.68 0.84
C ILE A 319 9.93 5.28 1.22
N LEU A 320 9.04 6.27 1.27
CA LEU A 320 7.61 6.10 1.48
C LEU A 320 6.83 6.41 0.20
N ILE A 321 5.96 5.48 -0.19
CA ILE A 321 4.94 5.67 -1.22
C ILE A 321 3.59 5.76 -0.52
N GLU A 322 2.88 6.87 -0.69
CA GLU A 322 1.47 6.97 -0.31
C GLU A 322 0.59 6.82 -1.56
N ALA A 323 -0.03 5.65 -1.71
CA ALA A 323 -0.97 5.36 -2.78
C ALA A 323 -2.38 5.81 -2.37
N MET A 324 -2.88 6.85 -3.03
CA MET A 324 -4.22 7.40 -2.82
C MET A 324 -5.22 6.56 -3.59
N THR A 325 -6.14 5.91 -2.88
CA THR A 325 -7.16 5.03 -3.48
C THR A 325 -8.46 5.16 -2.70
N TYR A 326 -9.44 4.29 -2.96
CA TYR A 326 -10.71 4.28 -2.25
C TYR A 326 -11.18 2.85 -1.98
N ARG A 327 -11.54 2.58 -0.72
CA ARG A 327 -12.03 1.26 -0.31
C ARG A 327 -13.48 1.05 -0.75
N LEU A 328 -13.71 0.55 -1.96
CA LEU A 328 -15.07 0.39 -2.49
C LEU A 328 -15.90 -0.61 -1.67
N GLY A 329 -15.30 -1.74 -1.28
CA GLY A 329 -15.95 -2.73 -0.41
C GLY A 329 -16.12 -2.26 1.04
N HIS A 330 -16.93 -3.00 1.81
CA HIS A 330 -16.95 -2.85 3.28
C HIS A 330 -15.55 -3.07 3.88
N HIS A 331 -15.35 -2.68 5.13
CA HIS A 331 -14.09 -2.95 5.81
C HIS A 331 -13.77 -4.45 5.80
N SER A 332 -14.78 -5.27 6.14
CA SER A 332 -14.76 -6.72 6.25
C SER A 332 -16.16 -7.32 6.09
N THR A 333 -16.29 -8.65 6.11
CA THR A 333 -17.58 -9.34 6.24
C THR A 333 -18.30 -9.11 7.57
N SER A 334 -17.63 -8.52 8.56
CA SER A 334 -18.20 -8.14 9.86
C SER A 334 -18.60 -6.66 9.92
N ASP A 335 -18.44 -5.93 8.82
CA ASP A 335 -18.68 -4.49 8.73
C ASP A 335 -19.85 -4.20 7.78
N ASP A 336 -20.63 -3.18 8.11
CA ASP A 336 -21.62 -2.58 7.23
C ASP A 336 -21.27 -1.11 7.04
N SER A 337 -20.66 -0.80 5.89
CA SER A 337 -20.21 0.55 5.63
C SER A 337 -21.32 1.57 5.41
N THR A 338 -22.56 1.12 5.14
CA THR A 338 -23.69 2.04 4.95
C THR A 338 -24.06 2.78 6.24
N ALA A 339 -23.56 2.32 7.39
CA ALA A 339 -23.76 2.95 8.69
C ALA A 339 -22.94 4.24 8.88
N TYR A 340 -21.86 4.46 8.13
CA TYR A 340 -20.93 5.59 8.36
C TYR A 340 -20.43 6.30 7.08
N ARG A 341 -20.80 5.82 5.89
CA ARG A 341 -20.57 6.53 4.62
C ARG A 341 -21.74 6.34 3.67
N SER A 342 -21.97 7.31 2.79
CA SER A 342 -23.11 7.27 1.90
C SER A 342 -22.87 6.35 0.71
N ASN A 343 -23.94 5.72 0.21
CA ASN A 343 -23.87 4.97 -1.05
C ASN A 343 -23.53 5.87 -2.24
N GLU A 344 -23.90 7.16 -2.17
CA GLU A 344 -23.58 8.16 -3.19
C GLU A 344 -22.07 8.36 -3.32
N GLU A 345 -21.36 8.49 -2.20
CA GLU A 345 -19.90 8.60 -2.16
C GLU A 345 -19.24 7.37 -2.82
N VAL A 346 -19.66 6.16 -2.42
CA VAL A 346 -19.10 4.92 -2.98
C VAL A 346 -19.37 4.82 -4.48
N ASN A 347 -20.58 5.17 -4.93
CA ASN A 347 -20.96 5.13 -6.35
C ASN A 347 -20.14 6.11 -7.20
N ILE A 348 -19.78 7.28 -6.67
CA ILE A 348 -18.92 8.24 -7.36
C ILE A 348 -17.57 7.60 -7.69
N TRP A 349 -16.95 6.92 -6.73
CA TRP A 349 -15.68 6.22 -6.96
C TRP A 349 -15.84 5.03 -7.91
N GLN A 350 -16.89 4.22 -7.70
CA GLN A 350 -17.14 3.04 -8.52
C GLN A 350 -17.34 3.37 -10.01
N GLN A 351 -18.02 4.47 -10.31
CA GLN A 351 -18.32 4.90 -11.68
C GLN A 351 -17.18 5.66 -12.33
N ASN A 352 -16.47 6.49 -11.57
CA ASN A 352 -15.52 7.44 -12.14
C ASN A 352 -14.06 6.99 -12.06
N ASP A 353 -13.69 6.12 -11.12
CA ASP A 353 -12.27 5.78 -10.90
C ASP A 353 -12.10 4.35 -10.38
N ASN A 354 -12.26 3.39 -11.31
CA ASN A 354 -12.03 1.98 -11.06
C ASN A 354 -10.71 1.52 -11.72
N PRO A 355 -9.75 0.97 -10.97
CA PRO A 355 -8.43 0.60 -11.51
C PRO A 355 -8.48 -0.44 -12.62
N ILE A 356 -9.42 -1.39 -12.56
CA ILE A 356 -9.59 -2.44 -13.56
C ILE A 356 -10.10 -1.84 -14.87
N ILE A 357 -11.14 -1.01 -14.80
CA ILE A 357 -11.72 -0.37 -15.99
C ILE A 357 -10.70 0.58 -16.62
N ARG A 358 -10.04 1.41 -15.82
CA ARG A 358 -9.03 2.37 -16.28
C ARG A 358 -7.89 1.68 -17.01
N PHE A 359 -7.33 0.61 -16.44
CA PHE A 359 -6.22 -0.10 -17.08
C PHE A 359 -6.68 -0.93 -18.29
N ARG A 360 -7.92 -1.45 -18.31
CA ARG A 360 -8.50 -2.05 -19.51
C ARG A 360 -8.49 -1.07 -20.68
N THR A 361 -8.94 0.16 -20.46
CA THR A 361 -8.96 1.20 -21.50
C THR A 361 -7.56 1.49 -22.02
N VAL A 362 -6.56 1.56 -21.15
CA VAL A 362 -5.15 1.71 -21.56
C VAL A 362 -4.74 0.57 -22.50
N LEU A 363 -5.00 -0.68 -22.12
CA LEU A 363 -4.63 -1.85 -22.93
C LEU A 363 -5.36 -1.91 -24.26
N GLN A 364 -6.64 -1.51 -24.29
CA GLN A 364 -7.43 -1.45 -25.52
C GLN A 364 -6.91 -0.36 -26.47
N ASN A 365 -6.55 0.81 -25.95
CA ASN A 365 -5.96 1.91 -26.73
C ASN A 365 -4.58 1.54 -27.32
N MET A 366 -3.86 0.62 -26.67
CA MET A 366 -2.60 0.06 -27.17
C MET A 366 -2.78 -1.14 -28.11
N GLU A 367 -4.02 -1.57 -28.37
CA GLU A 367 -4.33 -2.80 -29.12
C GLU A 367 -3.71 -4.06 -28.47
N TRP A 368 -3.53 -4.04 -27.16
CA TRP A 368 -2.96 -5.15 -26.39
C TRP A 368 -4.02 -6.08 -25.80
N TRP A 369 -5.25 -5.61 -25.69
CA TRP A 369 -6.39 -6.34 -25.15
C TRP A 369 -7.67 -5.97 -25.89
N ASN A 370 -8.63 -6.89 -25.99
CA ASN A 370 -9.93 -6.64 -26.59
C ASN A 370 -11.08 -7.34 -25.82
N ASP A 371 -12.32 -7.10 -26.26
CA ASP A 371 -13.54 -7.60 -25.58
C ASP A 371 -13.69 -9.13 -25.64
N GLU A 372 -13.18 -9.78 -26.69
CA GLU A 372 -13.20 -11.24 -26.82
C GLU A 372 -12.21 -11.87 -25.82
N GLU A 373 -10.99 -11.34 -25.76
CA GLU A 373 -9.96 -11.76 -24.79
C GLU A 373 -10.43 -11.57 -23.34
N GLU A 374 -11.09 -10.44 -23.06
CA GLU A 374 -11.74 -10.16 -21.76
C GLU A 374 -12.74 -11.25 -21.38
N MET A 375 -13.67 -11.57 -22.29
CA MET A 375 -14.72 -12.55 -22.06
C MET A 375 -14.11 -13.94 -21.81
N VAL A 376 -13.19 -14.36 -22.66
CA VAL A 376 -12.51 -15.66 -22.57
C VAL A 376 -11.74 -15.77 -21.25
N TYR A 377 -10.98 -14.74 -20.88
CA TYR A 377 -10.19 -14.76 -19.66
C TYR A 377 -11.07 -14.78 -18.40
N ARG A 378 -12.13 -13.96 -18.34
CA ARG A 378 -13.06 -13.96 -17.19
C ARG A 378 -13.73 -15.31 -16.96
N GLN A 379 -14.11 -16.00 -18.04
CA GLN A 379 -14.67 -17.36 -17.95
C GLN A 379 -13.63 -18.36 -17.45
N LYS A 380 -12.40 -18.28 -17.97
CA LYS A 380 -11.28 -19.12 -17.52
C LYS A 380 -10.99 -18.93 -16.04
N ALA A 381 -10.78 -17.69 -15.60
CA ALA A 381 -10.46 -17.36 -14.21
C ALA A 381 -11.59 -17.80 -13.27
N GLN A 382 -12.85 -17.53 -13.60
CA GLN A 382 -13.98 -18.01 -12.80
C GLN A 382 -14.00 -19.54 -12.69
N LYS A 383 -13.76 -20.26 -13.78
CA LYS A 383 -13.72 -21.74 -13.78
C LYS A 383 -12.59 -22.27 -12.89
N GLU A 384 -11.41 -21.67 -12.96
CA GLU A 384 -10.24 -22.05 -12.16
C GLU A 384 -10.47 -21.77 -10.66
N ILE A 385 -11.00 -20.60 -10.31
CA ILE A 385 -11.35 -20.23 -8.94
C ILE A 385 -12.41 -21.20 -8.38
N MET A 386 -13.49 -21.46 -9.13
CA MET A 386 -14.54 -22.38 -8.69
C MET A 386 -14.04 -23.82 -8.54
N LYS A 387 -13.12 -24.26 -9.41
CA LYS A 387 -12.47 -25.57 -9.28
C LYS A 387 -11.69 -25.65 -7.96
N ALA A 388 -10.86 -24.65 -7.67
CA ALA A 388 -10.09 -24.58 -6.42
C ALA A 388 -11.00 -24.53 -5.19
N PHE A 389 -12.05 -23.70 -5.24
CA PHE A 389 -13.04 -23.55 -4.18
C PHE A 389 -13.74 -24.87 -3.85
N LEU A 390 -14.32 -25.54 -4.86
CA LEU A 390 -15.04 -26.81 -4.68
C LEU A 390 -14.13 -27.95 -4.26
N TYR A 391 -12.84 -27.86 -4.58
CA TYR A 391 -11.85 -28.82 -4.12
C TYR A 391 -11.55 -28.60 -2.64
N ALA A 392 -11.19 -27.37 -2.25
CA ALA A 392 -10.86 -27.01 -0.86
C ALA A 392 -12.01 -27.27 0.13
N GLU A 393 -13.26 -27.07 -0.29
CA GLU A 393 -14.44 -27.34 0.54
C GLU A 393 -14.57 -28.81 0.96
N LYS A 394 -14.08 -29.74 0.13
CA LYS A 394 -14.16 -31.19 0.40
C LYS A 394 -13.03 -31.69 1.28
N ILE A 395 -11.99 -30.88 1.50
CA ILE A 395 -10.85 -31.28 2.30
C ILE A 395 -11.23 -31.15 3.79
N PRO A 396 -11.02 -32.20 4.60
CA PRO A 396 -11.22 -32.12 6.05
C PRO A 396 -10.30 -31.08 6.69
N LYS A 397 -10.62 -30.69 7.92
CA LYS A 397 -9.75 -29.90 8.79
C LYS A 397 -8.47 -30.69 9.13
N PRO A 398 -7.36 -30.00 9.47
CA PRO A 398 -6.14 -30.66 9.93
C PRO A 398 -6.43 -31.59 11.11
N ASN A 399 -5.55 -32.55 11.40
CA ASN A 399 -5.70 -33.36 12.61
C ASN A 399 -5.78 -32.44 13.85
N ILE A 400 -6.76 -32.68 14.74
CA ILE A 400 -7.01 -31.80 15.89
C ILE A 400 -5.81 -31.69 16.83
N LEU A 401 -4.98 -32.74 16.95
CA LEU A 401 -3.79 -32.74 17.80
C LEU A 401 -2.66 -31.87 17.22
N SER A 402 -2.73 -31.46 15.95
CA SER A 402 -1.75 -30.55 15.36
C SER A 402 -1.84 -29.12 15.92
N MET A 403 -2.88 -28.81 16.70
CA MET A 403 -2.99 -27.53 17.41
C MET A 403 -1.85 -27.27 18.41
N PHE A 404 -1.16 -28.33 18.85
CA PHE A 404 -0.02 -28.24 19.76
C PHE A 404 1.32 -28.09 19.04
N ASP A 405 1.35 -28.36 17.73
CA ASP A 405 2.56 -28.30 16.92
C ASP A 405 2.97 -26.84 16.67
N ASP A 406 4.27 -26.61 16.45
CA ASP A 406 4.88 -25.33 16.08
C ASP A 406 4.77 -24.19 17.11
N VAL A 407 4.25 -24.45 18.32
CA VAL A 407 4.32 -23.50 19.44
C VAL A 407 5.79 -23.22 19.81
N TYR A 408 6.60 -24.27 19.78
CA TYR A 408 8.06 -24.23 19.86
C TYR A 408 8.62 -25.12 18.74
N LYS A 409 9.91 -24.97 18.43
CA LYS A 409 10.62 -25.85 17.47
C LYS A 409 10.56 -27.33 17.90
N GLU A 410 10.74 -27.58 19.19
CA GLU A 410 10.59 -28.91 19.80
C GLU A 410 9.52 -28.79 20.88
N MET A 411 8.53 -29.69 20.85
CA MET A 411 7.40 -29.66 21.78
C MET A 411 7.89 -29.90 23.22
N PRO A 412 7.71 -28.95 24.15
CA PRO A 412 8.08 -29.13 25.54
C PRO A 412 7.21 -30.20 26.21
N LYS A 413 7.74 -30.84 27.27
CA LYS A 413 7.08 -31.95 27.97
C LYS A 413 5.65 -31.61 28.40
N ASN A 414 5.42 -30.42 28.93
CA ASN A 414 4.09 -29.99 29.38
C ASN A 414 3.09 -29.84 28.22
N LEU A 415 3.53 -29.46 27.01
CA LEU A 415 2.65 -29.44 25.83
C LEU A 415 2.37 -30.85 25.31
N GLN A 416 3.35 -31.75 25.38
CA GLN A 416 3.16 -33.15 25.03
C GLN A 416 2.15 -33.82 25.99
N GLU A 417 2.25 -33.55 27.30
CA GLU A 417 1.27 -34.03 28.29
C GLU A 417 -0.15 -33.52 27.97
N GLN A 418 -0.32 -32.23 27.66
CA GLN A 418 -1.63 -31.68 27.26
C GLN A 418 -2.17 -32.30 25.95
N ARG A 419 -1.29 -32.57 24.99
CA ARG A 419 -1.65 -33.23 23.74
C ARG A 419 -2.13 -34.66 23.97
N ASP A 420 -1.46 -35.40 24.83
CA ASP A 420 -1.82 -36.77 25.19
C ASP A 420 -3.13 -36.82 26.00
N GLU A 421 -3.31 -35.87 26.94
CA GLU A 421 -4.57 -35.69 27.67
C GLU A 421 -5.75 -35.40 26.72
N LEU A 422 -5.56 -34.54 25.70
CA LEU A 422 -6.61 -34.31 24.70
C LEU A 422 -6.89 -35.56 23.87
N ALA A 423 -5.87 -36.32 23.48
CA ALA A 423 -6.06 -37.56 22.75
C ALA A 423 -6.89 -38.58 23.57
N GLU A 424 -6.59 -38.73 24.86
CA GLU A 424 -7.38 -39.58 25.77
C GLU A 424 -8.81 -39.06 25.93
N HIS A 425 -8.98 -37.75 26.12
CA HIS A 425 -10.29 -37.12 26.21
C HIS A 425 -11.14 -37.37 24.95
N LEU A 426 -10.56 -37.24 23.77
CA LEU A 426 -11.27 -37.48 22.50
C LEU A 426 -11.55 -38.97 22.27
N ASN A 427 -10.73 -39.88 22.77
CA ASN A 427 -11.04 -41.31 22.74
C ASN A 427 -12.28 -41.63 23.61
N ASN A 428 -12.39 -41.00 24.77
CA ASN A 428 -13.51 -41.23 25.71
C ASN A 428 -14.78 -40.45 25.36
N TYR A 429 -14.63 -39.23 24.83
CA TYR A 429 -15.71 -38.24 24.67
C TYR A 429 -15.85 -37.69 23.25
N GLY A 430 -15.12 -38.24 22.26
CA GLY A 430 -15.08 -37.74 20.89
C GLY A 430 -16.43 -37.63 20.19
N ARG A 431 -17.44 -38.41 20.61
CA ARG A 431 -18.83 -38.31 20.12
C ARG A 431 -19.49 -36.94 20.34
N TYR A 432 -18.97 -36.14 21.27
CA TYR A 432 -19.46 -34.79 21.57
C TYR A 432 -18.74 -33.70 20.73
N TYR A 433 -17.77 -34.09 19.92
CA TYR A 433 -16.95 -33.20 19.10
C TYR A 433 -17.19 -33.46 17.61
N PRO A 434 -16.95 -32.48 16.72
CA PRO A 434 -17.16 -32.62 15.27
C PRO A 434 -16.05 -33.43 14.58
N MET A 435 -15.67 -34.58 15.13
CA MET A 435 -14.49 -35.36 14.73
C MET A 435 -14.50 -35.76 13.25
N LYS A 436 -15.68 -36.12 12.70
CA LYS A 436 -15.83 -36.48 11.27
C LYS A 436 -15.33 -35.44 10.25
N ASN A 437 -15.10 -34.20 10.69
CA ASN A 437 -14.61 -33.12 9.84
C ASN A 437 -13.09 -32.96 9.87
N PHE A 438 -12.36 -33.70 10.70
CA PHE A 438 -10.90 -33.56 10.92
C PHE A 438 -10.17 -34.78 10.33
N GLU A 439 -8.90 -34.63 9.94
CA GLU A 439 -8.07 -35.76 9.49
C GLU A 439 -7.67 -36.69 10.64
N GLY A 440 -7.60 -38.00 10.33
CA GLY A 440 -7.09 -39.01 11.26
C GLY A 440 -8.05 -39.33 12.43
N THR A 441 -9.33 -39.02 12.27
CA THR A 441 -10.40 -39.32 13.23
C THR A 441 -11.12 -40.63 12.97
#